data_AF-A0A3C1GRJ9-F1
#
_entry.id   AF-A0A3C1GRJ9-F1
#
_cell.length_a   1.000
_cell.length_b   1.000
_cell.length_c   1.000
_cell.angle_alpha   90.00
_cell.angle_beta   90.00
_cell.angle_gamma   90.00
#
_symmetry.space_group_name_H-M   'P 1'
#
loop_
_entity.id
_entity.type
_entity.pdbx_description
1 polymer ?
#
loop_
_entity_poly.entity_id
_entity_poly.type
_entity_poly.pdbx_seq_one_letter_code
_entity_poly.pdbx_strand_id
1 'polypeptide(L)'
;MLPVSNADTLRQLHQDQLSQYNNQEQQAIELMGVLNTLYNEQDVQVTLFGETLDTSSVGQILALHQKTATRNNNGQAVAVADTLAIVKTLAQSDVTAASVDVGQLIASDSDVQQALQGASANGATNDATDVVLYGFGRIGRILTRLLLAQASSAKGLQLKAIVVRPAPAGDL
;
A
#
# COMPACT_ATOMS: atom_id res chain seq x y z
N MET A 1 -1.11 -8.29 -51.94
CA MET A 1 -0.95 -8.32 -50.48
C MET A 1 0.56 -8.30 -50.21
N LEU A 2 1.14 -7.13 -49.95
CA LEU A 2 2.59 -6.98 -49.73
C LEU A 2 2.95 -7.61 -48.38
N PRO A 3 4.05 -8.37 -48.27
CA PRO A 3 4.49 -8.91 -47.00
C PRO A 3 4.88 -7.74 -46.09
N VAL A 4 4.20 -7.61 -44.95
CA VAL A 4 4.58 -6.64 -43.92
C VAL A 4 5.99 -6.98 -43.49
N SER A 5 6.91 -6.01 -43.57
CA SER A 5 8.31 -6.22 -43.20
C SER A 5 8.41 -6.63 -41.73
N ASN A 6 9.25 -7.62 -41.44
CA ASN A 6 9.54 -8.05 -40.06
C ASN A 6 10.04 -6.88 -39.18
N ALA A 7 10.66 -5.85 -39.81
CA ALA A 7 11.09 -4.65 -39.11
C ALA A 7 9.91 -3.75 -38.68
N ASP A 8 8.83 -3.70 -39.46
CA ASP A 8 7.66 -2.87 -39.14
C ASP A 8 6.83 -3.51 -38.03
N THR A 9 6.73 -4.84 -38.02
CA THR A 9 6.10 -5.60 -36.93
C THR A 9 6.86 -5.47 -35.62
N LEU A 10 8.20 -5.55 -35.63
CA LEU A 10 9.01 -5.31 -34.43
C LEU A 10 8.89 -3.88 -33.89
N ARG A 11 8.83 -2.88 -34.77
CA ARG A 11 8.58 -1.48 -34.37
C ARG A 11 7.21 -1.29 -33.75
N GLN A 12 6.18 -1.94 -34.32
CA GLN A 12 4.82 -1.89 -33.79
C GLN A 12 4.77 -2.52 -32.38
N LEU A 13 5.32 -3.72 -32.22
CA LEU A 13 5.36 -4.40 -30.91
C LEU A 13 6.06 -3.56 -29.84
N HIS A 14 7.19 -2.92 -30.19
CA HIS A 14 7.89 -2.05 -29.26
C HIS A 14 7.06 -0.81 -28.86
N GLN A 15 6.37 -0.18 -29.82
CA GLN A 15 5.46 0.93 -29.52
C GLN A 15 4.30 0.49 -28.62
N ASP A 16 3.73 -0.68 -28.88
CA ASP A 16 2.63 -1.23 -28.09
C ASP A 16 3.10 -1.50 -26.65
N GLN A 17 4.27 -2.13 -26.46
CA GLN A 17 4.86 -2.37 -25.14
C GLN A 17 5.14 -1.07 -24.38
N LEU A 18 5.70 -0.06 -25.05
CA LEU A 18 5.97 1.24 -24.45
C LEU A 18 4.67 1.94 -24.02
N SER A 19 3.63 1.86 -24.87
CA SER A 19 2.32 2.45 -24.57
C SER A 19 1.64 1.77 -23.38
N GLN A 20 1.75 0.44 -23.27
CA GLN A 20 1.23 -0.33 -22.13
C GLN A 20 1.96 0.04 -20.84
N TYR A 21 3.29 0.14 -20.89
CA TYR A 21 4.10 0.53 -19.73
C TYR A 21 3.73 1.94 -19.25
N ASN A 22 3.65 2.92 -20.16
CA ASN A 22 3.24 4.28 -19.83
C ASN A 22 1.83 4.34 -19.22
N ASN A 23 0.90 3.51 -19.70
CA ASN A 23 -0.44 3.42 -19.14
C ASN A 23 -0.42 2.85 -17.72
N GLN A 24 0.32 1.75 -17.49
CA GLN A 24 0.49 1.17 -16.15
C GLN A 24 1.14 2.16 -15.18
N GLU A 25 2.14 2.91 -15.64
CA GLU A 25 2.80 3.94 -14.84
C GLU A 25 1.82 5.04 -14.43
N GLN A 26 1.00 5.54 -15.37
CA GLN A 26 -0.03 6.53 -15.08
C GLN A 26 -1.08 6.02 -14.08
N GLN A 27 -1.52 4.76 -14.23
CA GLN A 27 -2.44 4.12 -13.29
C GLN A 27 -1.83 3.96 -11.90
N ALA A 28 -0.53 3.62 -11.82
CA ALA A 28 0.18 3.47 -10.56
C ALA A 28 0.40 4.83 -9.86
N ILE A 29 0.64 5.91 -10.61
CA ILE A 29 0.68 7.28 -10.06
C ILE A 29 -0.68 7.65 -9.47
N GLU A 30 -1.77 7.38 -10.18
CA GLU A 30 -3.12 7.64 -9.68
C GLU A 30 -3.43 6.80 -8.43
N LEU A 31 -3.10 5.51 -8.47
CA LEU A 31 -3.26 4.59 -7.34
C LEU A 31 -2.52 5.10 -6.10
N MET A 32 -1.27 5.54 -6.26
CA MET A 32 -0.47 6.12 -5.18
C MET A 32 -1.16 7.33 -4.53
N GLY A 33 -1.82 8.18 -5.33
CA GLY A 33 -2.61 9.30 -4.85
C GLY A 33 -3.79 8.85 -3.96
N VAL A 34 -4.61 7.93 -4.46
CA VAL A 34 -5.80 7.44 -3.73
C VAL A 34 -5.39 6.67 -2.45
N LEU A 35 -4.32 5.89 -2.51
CA LEU A 35 -3.78 5.19 -1.34
C LEU A 35 -3.34 6.16 -0.24
N ASN A 36 -2.69 7.27 -0.62
CA ASN A 36 -2.31 8.31 0.34
C ASN A 36 -3.55 8.96 0.97
N THR A 37 -4.62 9.21 0.21
CA THR A 37 -5.88 9.73 0.76
C THR A 37 -6.49 8.75 1.76
N LEU A 38 -6.64 7.48 1.40
CA LEU A 38 -7.17 6.42 2.29
C LEU A 38 -6.38 6.32 3.59
N TYR A 39 -5.05 6.32 3.50
CA TYR A 39 -4.19 6.17 4.66
C TYR A 39 -4.20 7.41 5.56
N ASN A 40 -4.17 8.62 5.00
CA ASN A 40 -4.11 9.84 5.81
C ASN A 40 -5.48 10.29 6.37
N GLU A 41 -6.54 10.18 5.57
CA GLU A 41 -7.87 10.71 5.94
C GLU A 41 -8.72 9.64 6.63
N GLN A 42 -8.74 8.42 6.10
CA GLN A 42 -9.60 7.33 6.56
C GLN A 42 -8.88 6.31 7.48
N ASP A 43 -7.55 6.40 7.63
CA ASP A 43 -6.75 5.41 8.37
C ASP A 43 -6.95 3.98 7.83
N VAL A 44 -7.02 3.86 6.50
CA VAL A 44 -7.18 2.58 5.82
C VAL A 44 -5.86 2.14 5.20
N GLN A 45 -5.36 0.98 5.61
CA GLN A 45 -4.18 0.36 5.03
C GLN A 45 -4.59 -0.64 3.95
N VAL A 46 -4.02 -0.50 2.76
CA VAL A 46 -4.29 -1.40 1.63
C VAL A 46 -3.08 -2.31 1.40
N THR A 47 -3.34 -3.60 1.26
CA THR A 47 -2.32 -4.62 0.97
C THR A 47 -2.69 -5.43 -0.27
N LEU A 48 -1.69 -5.99 -0.93
CA LEU A 48 -1.84 -6.87 -2.09
C LEU A 48 -1.21 -8.23 -1.75
N PHE A 49 -2.04 -9.23 -1.43
CA PHE A 49 -1.60 -10.55 -0.96
C PHE A 49 -0.62 -10.46 0.23
N GLY A 50 -1.00 -9.69 1.25
CA GLY A 50 -0.26 -9.46 2.48
C GLY A 50 0.93 -8.50 2.41
N GLU A 51 1.27 -7.97 1.23
CA GLU A 51 2.29 -6.93 1.10
C GLU A 51 1.63 -5.54 1.01
N THR A 52 2.03 -4.61 1.87
CA THR A 52 1.54 -3.23 1.83
C THR A 52 1.88 -2.58 0.49
N LEU A 53 0.90 -1.90 -0.11
CA LEU A 53 1.15 -1.06 -1.28
C LEU A 53 1.92 0.19 -0.82
N ASP A 54 3.25 0.21 -1.02
CA ASP A 54 4.10 1.34 -0.67
C ASP A 54 3.75 2.57 -1.53
N THR A 55 3.29 3.63 -0.87
CA THR A 55 2.92 4.90 -1.53
C THR A 55 4.12 5.82 -1.81
N SER A 56 5.34 5.34 -1.55
CA SER A 56 6.58 6.11 -1.76
C SER A 56 7.16 5.96 -3.15
N SER A 57 6.77 4.94 -3.93
CA SER A 57 7.38 4.66 -5.23
C SER A 57 6.45 3.92 -6.21
N VAL A 58 6.23 4.54 -7.37
CA VAL A 58 5.54 3.93 -8.52
C VAL A 58 6.20 2.62 -8.95
N GLY A 59 7.54 2.59 -9.01
CA GLY A 59 8.28 1.40 -9.42
C GLY A 59 8.06 0.22 -8.46
N GLN A 60 7.95 0.48 -7.15
CA GLN A 60 7.62 -0.57 -6.18
C GLN A 60 6.18 -1.08 -6.36
N ILE A 61 5.22 -0.19 -6.62
CA ILE A 61 3.84 -0.57 -6.92
C ILE A 61 3.82 -1.50 -8.15
N LEU A 62 4.48 -1.14 -9.24
CA LEU A 62 4.56 -1.96 -10.46
C LEU A 62 5.24 -3.31 -10.20
N ALA A 63 6.37 -3.32 -9.49
CA ALA A 63 7.10 -4.54 -9.16
C ALA A 63 6.26 -5.49 -8.30
N LEU A 64 5.49 -4.94 -7.35
CA LEU A 64 4.61 -5.71 -6.49
C LEU A 64 3.47 -6.35 -7.28
N HIS A 65 2.84 -5.62 -8.20
CA HIS A 65 1.84 -6.16 -9.12
C HIS A 65 2.42 -7.28 -9.99
N GLN A 66 3.61 -7.10 -10.56
CA GLN A 66 4.27 -8.14 -11.34
C GLN A 66 4.55 -9.41 -10.53
N LYS A 67 4.95 -9.25 -9.26
CA LYS A 67 5.24 -10.35 -8.33
C LYS A 67 4.00 -11.19 -8.01
N THR A 68 2.79 -10.63 -8.08
CA THR A 68 1.54 -11.35 -7.77
C THR A 68 1.27 -12.54 -8.69
N ALA A 69 1.83 -12.55 -9.91
CA ALA A 69 1.74 -13.69 -10.83
C ALA A 69 2.29 -15.00 -10.21
N THR A 70 3.19 -14.90 -9.23
CA THR A 70 3.75 -16.06 -8.52
C THR A 70 2.91 -16.53 -7.34
N ARG A 71 1.91 -15.74 -6.92
CA ARG A 71 1.11 -15.96 -5.71
C ARG A 71 -0.35 -16.25 -5.99
N ASN A 72 -0.88 -15.82 -7.12
CA ASN A 72 -2.26 -16.13 -7.48
C ASN A 72 -2.37 -17.52 -8.09
N ASN A 73 -3.49 -18.19 -7.84
CA ASN A 73 -3.75 -19.54 -8.32
C ASN A 73 -3.77 -19.64 -9.86
N ASN A 74 -3.96 -18.51 -10.54
CA ASN A 74 -4.10 -18.42 -11.99
C ASN A 74 -2.78 -18.08 -12.71
N GLY A 75 -1.68 -17.83 -11.99
CA GLY A 75 -0.37 -17.55 -12.57
C GLY A 75 -0.25 -16.23 -13.35
N GLN A 76 -1.20 -15.29 -13.16
CA GLN A 76 -1.26 -14.01 -13.88
C GLN A 76 -1.02 -12.84 -12.94
N ALA A 77 -0.27 -11.82 -13.38
CA ALA A 77 -0.13 -10.61 -12.55
C ALA A 77 -1.49 -9.92 -12.41
N VAL A 78 -1.81 -9.46 -11.21
CA VAL A 78 -2.93 -8.54 -10.97
C VAL A 78 -2.64 -7.25 -11.73
N ALA A 79 -3.59 -6.79 -12.55
CA ALA A 79 -3.43 -5.54 -13.27
C ALA A 79 -3.57 -4.36 -12.31
N VAL A 80 -2.76 -3.32 -12.51
CA VAL A 80 -2.83 -2.08 -11.71
C VAL A 80 -4.20 -1.42 -11.83
N ALA A 81 -4.83 -1.53 -13.00
CA ALA A 81 -6.19 -1.06 -13.26
C ALA A 81 -7.24 -1.68 -12.31
N ASP A 82 -7.15 -2.98 -12.06
CA ASP A 82 -8.10 -3.70 -11.20
C ASP A 82 -7.96 -3.25 -9.74
N THR A 83 -6.71 -3.17 -9.26
CA THR A 83 -6.38 -2.63 -7.95
C THR A 83 -6.89 -1.20 -7.80
N LEU A 84 -6.66 -0.35 -8.81
CA LEU A 84 -7.10 1.05 -8.80
C LEU A 84 -8.62 1.19 -8.73
N ALA A 85 -9.37 0.36 -9.46
CA ALA A 85 -10.83 0.38 -9.43
C ALA A 85 -11.38 0.05 -8.04
N ILE A 86 -10.84 -0.97 -7.38
CA ILE A 86 -11.22 -1.35 -6.01
C ILE A 86 -10.82 -0.27 -5.01
N VAL A 87 -9.61 0.26 -5.11
CA VAL A 87 -9.10 1.30 -4.21
C VAL A 87 -9.89 2.61 -4.33
N LYS A 88 -10.35 2.99 -5.53
CA LYS A 88 -11.28 4.11 -5.72
C LYS A 88 -12.63 3.86 -5.06
N THR A 89 -13.14 2.62 -5.15
CA THR A 89 -14.40 2.23 -4.51
C THR A 89 -14.27 2.28 -2.99
N LEU A 90 -13.13 1.84 -2.44
CA LEU A 90 -12.81 1.94 -1.02
C LEU A 90 -12.78 3.40 -0.55
N ALA A 91 -12.13 4.29 -1.31
CA ALA A 91 -12.04 5.71 -0.97
C ALA A 91 -13.42 6.40 -0.94
N GLN A 92 -14.40 5.89 -1.68
CA GLN A 92 -15.78 6.40 -1.68
C GLN A 92 -16.65 5.78 -0.58
N SER A 93 -16.15 4.79 0.15
CA SER A 93 -16.88 4.13 1.23
C SER A 93 -16.62 4.82 2.58
N ASP A 94 -17.53 4.62 3.54
CA ASP A 94 -17.39 5.15 4.90
C ASP A 94 -16.48 4.29 5.81
N VAL A 95 -15.64 3.43 5.22
CA VAL A 95 -14.73 2.57 6.00
C VAL A 95 -13.58 3.40 6.56
N THR A 96 -13.35 3.25 7.87
CA THR A 96 -12.25 3.89 8.58
C THR A 96 -11.54 2.89 9.49
N ALA A 97 -10.26 3.12 9.81
CA ALA A 97 -9.47 2.31 10.75
C ALA A 97 -9.49 0.80 10.39
N ALA A 98 -9.24 0.48 9.12
CA ALA A 98 -9.31 -0.88 8.59
C ALA A 98 -8.07 -1.27 7.79
N SER A 99 -7.78 -2.56 7.75
CA SER A 99 -6.79 -3.13 6.83
C SER A 99 -7.50 -3.98 5.79
N VAL A 100 -7.28 -3.69 4.51
CA VAL A 100 -7.97 -4.34 3.38
C VAL A 100 -6.93 -4.97 2.45
N ASP A 101 -7.01 -6.28 2.26
CA ASP A 101 -6.22 -6.99 1.24
C ASP A 101 -6.99 -7.03 -0.08
N VAL A 102 -6.65 -6.12 -0.99
CA VAL A 102 -7.30 -6.04 -2.31
C VAL A 102 -6.89 -7.18 -3.23
N GLY A 103 -5.75 -7.82 -2.99
CA GLY A 103 -5.34 -9.01 -3.74
C GLY A 103 -6.30 -10.18 -3.50
N GLN A 104 -6.70 -10.37 -2.24
CA GLN A 104 -7.68 -11.40 -1.89
C GLN A 104 -9.08 -11.08 -2.41
N LEU A 105 -9.48 -9.79 -2.41
CA LEU A 105 -10.76 -9.36 -2.98
C LEU A 105 -10.83 -9.66 -4.48
N ILE A 106 -9.77 -9.34 -5.22
CA ILE A 106 -9.65 -9.65 -6.66
C ILE A 106 -9.67 -11.16 -6.90
N ALA A 107 -8.91 -11.92 -6.13
CA ALA A 107 -8.82 -13.38 -6.29
C ALA A 107 -10.15 -14.10 -5.98
N SER A 108 -10.97 -13.53 -5.10
CA SER A 108 -12.25 -14.10 -4.66
C SER A 108 -13.44 -13.61 -5.48
N ASP A 109 -13.22 -12.74 -6.49
CA ASP A 109 -14.26 -12.06 -7.27
C ASP A 109 -15.42 -11.52 -6.40
N SER A 110 -15.05 -11.02 -5.22
CA SER A 110 -16.01 -10.63 -4.20
C SER A 110 -16.49 -9.20 -4.43
N ASP A 111 -17.78 -8.96 -4.24
CA ASP A 111 -18.30 -7.60 -4.25
C ASP A 111 -17.67 -6.80 -3.10
N VAL A 112 -16.89 -5.79 -3.47
CA VAL A 112 -16.18 -4.89 -2.55
C VAL A 112 -17.18 -4.26 -1.58
N GLN A 113 -18.36 -3.86 -2.04
CA GLN A 113 -19.39 -3.26 -1.19
C GLN A 113 -19.92 -4.25 -0.14
N GLN A 114 -20.01 -5.53 -0.50
CA GLN A 114 -20.45 -6.58 0.42
C GLN A 114 -19.35 -6.93 1.44
N ALA A 115 -18.09 -6.99 1.00
CA ALA A 115 -16.95 -7.22 1.88
C ALA A 115 -16.80 -6.09 2.92
N LEU A 116 -17.04 -4.84 2.51
CA LEU A 116 -16.93 -3.66 3.37
C LEU A 116 -18.02 -3.56 4.44
N GLN A 117 -19.23 -4.08 4.17
CA GLN A 117 -20.32 -4.12 5.16
C GLN A 117 -19.94 -4.90 6.43
N GLY A 118 -19.09 -5.91 6.32
CA GLY A 118 -18.58 -6.66 7.48
C GLY A 118 -17.47 -5.93 8.26
N ALA A 119 -16.69 -5.07 7.59
CA ALA A 119 -15.56 -4.36 8.18
C ALA A 119 -15.98 -3.06 8.91
N SER A 120 -17.04 -2.41 8.43
CA SER A 120 -17.56 -1.15 8.99
C SER A 120 -18.28 -1.31 10.34
N ALA A 121 -18.47 -2.54 10.83
CA ALA A 121 -19.33 -2.85 11.98
C ALA A 121 -18.76 -2.45 13.35
N ASN A 122 -17.46 -2.18 13.46
CA ASN A 122 -16.84 -1.80 14.73
C ASN A 122 -16.30 -0.38 14.58
N GLY A 123 -17.02 0.62 15.09
CA GLY A 123 -16.59 2.03 15.19
C GLY A 123 -15.37 2.24 16.11
N ALA A 124 -14.34 1.41 15.97
CA ALA A 124 -13.06 1.53 16.61
C ALA A 124 -12.34 2.73 15.98
N THR A 125 -12.20 3.79 16.75
CA THR A 125 -11.40 4.95 16.38
C THR A 125 -9.95 4.68 16.72
N ASN A 126 -9.04 4.96 15.78
CA ASN A 126 -7.60 4.92 16.03
C ASN A 126 -7.14 6.27 16.60
N ASP A 127 -7.68 6.65 17.75
CA ASP A 127 -7.40 7.95 18.34
C ASP A 127 -5.93 8.09 18.76
N ALA A 128 -5.44 9.33 18.73
CA ALA A 128 -4.07 9.65 19.13
C ALA A 128 -3.82 9.23 20.57
N THR A 129 -2.87 8.32 20.77
CA THR A 129 -2.48 7.82 22.09
C THR A 129 -1.04 8.19 22.38
N ASP A 130 -0.83 9.01 23.40
CA ASP A 130 0.51 9.41 23.82
C ASP A 130 1.26 8.23 24.44
N VAL A 131 2.46 7.96 23.91
CA VAL A 131 3.33 6.85 24.35
C VAL A 131 4.63 7.41 24.90
N VAL A 132 5.07 6.87 26.05
CA VAL A 132 6.40 7.09 26.61
C VAL A 132 7.14 5.77 26.65
N LEU A 133 8.27 5.69 25.93
CA LEU A 133 9.11 4.49 25.90
C LEU A 133 10.11 4.49 27.05
N TYR A 134 10.05 3.48 27.91
CA TYR A 134 11.06 3.26 28.95
C TYR A 134 12.17 2.34 28.42
N GLY A 135 13.39 2.89 28.34
CA GLY A 135 14.59 2.20 27.89
C GLY A 135 14.88 2.43 26.40
N PHE A 136 16.09 2.92 26.12
CA PHE A 136 16.60 3.17 24.76
C PHE A 136 17.77 2.27 24.36
N GLY A 137 17.66 0.99 24.73
CA GLY A 137 18.60 -0.04 24.30
C GLY A 137 18.33 -0.52 22.87
N ARG A 138 18.72 -1.76 22.57
CA ARG A 138 18.51 -2.37 21.24
C ARG A 138 17.03 -2.39 20.83
N ILE A 139 16.14 -2.86 21.71
CA ILE A 139 14.70 -2.94 21.44
C ILE A 139 14.06 -1.55 21.38
N GLY A 140 14.39 -0.68 22.34
CA GLY A 140 13.84 0.68 22.39
C GLY A 140 14.12 1.47 21.10
N ARG A 141 15.31 1.34 20.52
CA ARG A 141 15.66 1.94 19.23
C ARG A 141 14.86 1.35 18.06
N ILE A 142 14.63 0.03 18.06
CA ILE A 142 13.83 -0.63 17.03
C ILE A 142 12.37 -0.17 17.13
N LEU A 143 11.77 -0.22 18.31
CA LEU A 143 10.40 0.25 18.53
C LEU A 143 10.24 1.72 18.17
N THR A 144 11.17 2.59 18.60
CA THR A 144 11.16 4.02 18.23
C THR A 144 11.16 4.19 16.72
N ARG A 145 12.01 3.43 15.99
CA ARG A 145 12.06 3.49 14.53
C ARG A 145 10.75 3.03 13.89
N LEU A 146 10.15 1.95 14.40
CA LEU A 146 8.88 1.44 13.89
C LEU A 146 7.73 2.42 14.14
N LEU A 147 7.64 2.98 15.36
CA LEU A 147 6.66 4.00 15.70
C LEU A 147 6.80 5.22 14.78
N LEU A 148 8.04 5.68 14.55
CA LEU A 148 8.28 6.85 13.70
C LEU A 148 8.02 6.58 12.21
N ALA A 149 8.29 5.35 11.73
CA ALA A 149 7.99 4.96 10.36
C ALA A 149 6.47 4.87 10.09
N GLN A 150 5.69 4.52 11.12
CA GLN A 150 4.22 4.42 11.05
C GLN A 150 3.52 5.75 11.38
N ALA A 151 4.21 6.73 11.96
CA ALA A 151 3.67 8.01 12.41
C ALA A 151 3.35 8.99 11.26
N SER A 152 2.70 8.52 10.21
CA SER A 152 2.32 9.32 9.06
C SER A 152 1.01 10.09 9.26
N SER A 153 0.23 9.77 10.29
CA SER A 153 -1.04 10.42 10.60
C SER A 153 -1.05 10.97 12.03
N ALA A 154 -1.92 11.96 12.28
CA ALA A 154 -2.18 12.51 13.62
C ALA A 154 -2.96 11.54 14.54
N LYS A 155 -3.17 10.30 14.09
CA LYS A 155 -3.90 9.20 14.73
C LYS A 155 -2.95 8.11 15.25
N GLY A 156 -3.42 7.21 16.10
CA GLY A 156 -2.64 6.10 16.65
C GLY A 156 -1.54 6.51 17.64
N LEU A 157 -0.48 5.69 17.76
CA LEU A 157 0.54 5.85 18.79
C LEU A 157 1.47 7.05 18.54
N GLN A 158 1.46 8.01 19.46
CA GLN A 158 2.24 9.25 19.40
C GLN A 158 3.39 9.19 20.41
N LEU A 159 4.61 8.88 19.96
CA LEU A 159 5.77 8.84 20.85
C LEU A 159 6.12 10.26 21.36
N LYS A 160 5.96 10.51 22.66
CA LYS A 160 6.22 11.83 23.29
C LYS A 160 7.55 11.92 24.00
N ALA A 161 8.01 10.81 24.58
CA ALA A 161 9.27 10.78 25.31
C ALA A 161 9.90 9.40 25.31
N ILE A 162 11.22 9.37 25.51
CA ILE A 162 11.99 8.16 25.75
C ILE A 162 12.74 8.35 27.06
N VAL A 163 12.43 7.52 28.04
CA VAL A 163 13.09 7.53 29.34
C VAL A 163 14.34 6.66 29.26
N VAL A 164 15.49 7.26 29.49
CA VAL A 164 16.78 6.56 29.51
C VAL A 164 17.31 6.46 30.93
N ARG A 165 18.07 5.40 31.20
CA ARG A 165 18.84 5.33 32.45
C ARG A 165 19.96 6.37 32.42
N PRO A 166 20.36 6.93 33.57
CA PRO A 166 21.54 7.79 33.63
C PRO A 166 22.75 7.05 33.05
N ALA A 167 23.44 7.71 32.12
CA ALA A 167 24.74 7.24 31.65
C ALA A 167 25.74 7.29 32.82
N PRO A 168 26.68 6.34 32.93
CA PRO A 168 27.82 6.50 33.82
C PRO A 168 28.59 7.79 33.47
N ALA A 169 29.21 8.42 34.46
CA ALA A 169 29.91 9.69 34.26
C ALA A 169 30.95 9.57 33.12
N GLY A 170 30.75 10.35 32.04
CA GLY A 170 31.70 10.44 30.93
C GLY A 170 31.24 9.91 29.57
N ASP A 171 29.98 9.47 29.41
CA ASP A 171 29.46 8.97 28.13
C ASP A 171 28.26 9.84 27.65
N LEU A 172 28.35 10.36 26.42
CA LEU A 172 27.28 11.04 25.67
C LEU A 172 27.03 10.28 24.36
#